data_AF-A0A1H2C7A5-F1
#
_entry.id   AF-A0A1H2C7A5-F1
#
_cell.length_a   1.000
_cell.length_b   1.000
_cell.length_c   1.000
_cell.angle_alpha   90.00
_cell.angle_beta   90.00
_cell.angle_gamma   90.00
#
_symmetry.space_group_name_H-M   'P 1'
#
loop_
_entity.id
_entity.type
_entity.pdbx_description
1 polymer ?
#
loop_
_entity_poly.entity_id
_entity_poly.type
_entity_poly.pdbx_seq_one_letter_code
_entity_poly.pdbx_strand_id
1 'polypeptide(L)'
;MADETTLEPDGALRLFNTIGDLVGDLEAAVARVKTVRTTLSEPWGTDETGQNFAKSKEPSAIETLGYVDKAITFVRDLSTEGRGAVNEFVSLDRDNGGGLGPNS
;
A
#
# COMPACT_ATOMS: atom_id res chain seq x y z
N MET A 1 -32.91 11.77 5.65
CA MET A 1 -31.90 11.85 6.71
C MET A 1 -30.63 11.30 6.11
N ALA A 2 -29.67 12.16 5.79
CA ALA A 2 -28.34 11.71 5.40
C ALA A 2 -27.69 11.16 6.67
N ASP A 3 -27.12 9.97 6.57
CA ASP A 3 -26.36 9.35 7.65
C ASP A 3 -25.18 10.28 7.96
N GLU A 4 -25.23 11.00 9.09
CA GLU A 4 -24.17 11.92 9.52
C GLU A 4 -22.93 11.08 9.80
N THR A 5 -22.11 10.94 8.76
CA THR A 5 -20.87 10.19 8.81
C THR A 5 -19.97 10.95 9.76
N THR A 6 -19.83 10.46 10.99
CA THR A 6 -19.07 11.10 12.05
C THR A 6 -17.59 10.95 11.74
N LEU A 7 -17.05 11.84 10.91
CA LEU A 7 -15.65 11.83 10.52
C LEU A 7 -14.86 12.62 11.57
N GLU A 8 -14.06 11.93 12.40
CA GLU A 8 -13.03 12.58 13.24
C GLU A 8 -11.81 12.84 12.34
N PRO A 9 -11.57 14.07 11.85
CA PRO A 9 -10.58 14.29 10.78
C PRO A 9 -9.15 13.97 11.24
N ASP A 10 -8.82 14.28 12.50
CA ASP A 10 -7.52 13.96 13.10
C ASP A 10 -7.30 12.46 13.26
N GLY A 11 -8.36 11.70 13.58
CA GLY A 11 -8.32 10.24 13.62
C GLY A 11 -8.11 9.63 12.24
N ALA A 12 -8.85 10.12 11.25
CA ALA A 12 -8.76 9.66 9.86
C ALA A 12 -7.40 9.99 9.22
N LEU A 13 -6.87 11.20 9.42
CA LEU A 13 -5.53 11.59 8.94
C LEU A 13 -4.44 10.72 9.57
N ARG A 14 -4.52 10.45 10.88
CA ARG A 14 -3.59 9.54 11.56
C ARG A 14 -3.63 8.13 10.96
N LEU A 15 -4.82 7.61 10.66
CA LEU A 15 -4.99 6.31 10.02
C LEU A 15 -4.32 6.29 8.64
N PHE A 16 -4.62 7.26 7.77
CA PHE A 16 -4.04 7.26 6.43
C PHE A 16 -2.53 7.51 6.42
N ASN A 17 -2.00 8.29 7.37
CA ASN A 17 -0.54 8.43 7.55
C ASN A 17 0.09 7.09 7.97
N THR A 18 -0.52 6.38 8.91
CA THR A 18 -0.07 5.03 9.32
C THR A 18 -0.06 4.06 8.14
N ILE A 19 -1.09 4.11 7.28
CA ILE A 19 -1.13 3.33 6.05
C ILE A 19 0.02 3.71 5.11
N GLY A 20 0.32 5.00 4.98
CA GLY A 20 1.46 5.49 4.19
C GLY A 20 2.81 4.98 4.69
N ASP A 21 3.03 4.97 6.01
CA ASP A 21 4.26 4.43 6.61
C ASP A 21 4.38 2.92 6.36
N LEU A 22 3.30 2.16 6.54
CA LEU A 22 3.24 0.73 6.24
C LEU A 22 3.54 0.42 4.77
N VAL A 23 3.07 1.26 3.84
CA VAL A 23 3.40 1.15 2.41
C VAL A 23 4.92 1.27 2.21
N GLY A 24 5.57 2.24 2.86
CA GLY A 24 7.03 2.41 2.77
C GLY A 24 7.80 1.18 3.28
N ASP A 25 7.36 0.62 4.41
CA ASP A 25 7.96 -0.62 4.96
C ASP A 25 7.76 -1.82 4.02
N LEU A 26 6.57 -1.95 3.41
CA LEU A 26 6.28 -3.01 2.45
C LEU A 26 7.10 -2.87 1.17
N GLU A 27 7.26 -1.66 0.63
CA GLU A 27 8.12 -1.38 -0.52
C GLU A 27 9.57 -1.79 -0.23
N ALA A 28 10.09 -1.42 0.95
CA ALA A 28 11.43 -1.81 1.37
C ALA A 28 11.59 -3.33 1.53
N ALA A 29 10.60 -4.01 2.10
CA ALA A 29 10.60 -5.47 2.26
C ALA A 29 10.60 -6.17 0.89
N VAL A 30 9.75 -5.74 -0.05
CA VAL A 30 9.68 -6.32 -1.40
C VAL A 30 10.97 -6.09 -2.18
N ALA A 31 11.59 -4.92 -2.04
CA ALA A 31 12.89 -4.66 -2.65
C ALA A 31 13.95 -5.66 -2.15
N ARG A 32 14.01 -5.93 -0.85
CA ARG A 32 14.91 -6.95 -0.27
C ARG A 32 14.62 -8.35 -0.79
N VAL A 33 13.35 -8.73 -0.89
CA VAL A 33 12.97 -10.05 -1.45
C VAL A 33 13.41 -10.17 -2.90
N LYS A 34 13.24 -9.12 -3.71
CA LYS A 34 13.73 -9.07 -5.09
C LYS A 34 15.25 -9.24 -5.16
N THR A 35 16.01 -8.56 -4.30
CA THR A 35 17.47 -8.71 -4.21
C THR A 35 17.88 -10.14 -3.85
N VAL A 36 17.31 -10.70 -2.76
CA VAL A 36 17.60 -12.07 -2.34
C VAL A 36 17.26 -13.07 -3.46
N ARG A 37 16.14 -12.88 -4.14
CA ARG A 37 15.74 -13.70 -5.28
C ARG A 37 16.75 -13.64 -6.42
N THR A 38 17.25 -12.46 -6.81
CA THR A 38 18.28 -12.35 -7.86
C THR A 38 19.58 -13.05 -7.45
N THR A 39 19.94 -13.01 -6.16
CA THR A 39 21.11 -13.71 -5.62
C THR A 39 20.90 -15.23 -5.52
N LEU A 40 19.65 -15.69 -5.39
CA LEU A 40 19.29 -17.11 -5.27
C LEU A 40 18.88 -17.75 -6.60
N SER A 41 18.52 -17.00 -7.65
CA SER A 41 18.23 -17.59 -8.96
C SER A 41 19.51 -18.03 -9.68
N GLU A 42 20.63 -17.36 -9.44
CA GLU A 42 21.96 -17.74 -9.94
C GLU A 42 22.52 -19.08 -9.39
N PRO A 43 22.33 -19.48 -8.10
CA PRO A 43 23.03 -20.63 -7.51
C PRO A 43 22.22 -21.94 -7.43
N TRP A 44 21.05 -22.08 -8.06
CA TRP A 44 20.30 -23.37 -8.00
C TRP A 44 21.09 -24.56 -8.58
N GLY A 45 22.25 -24.30 -9.17
CA GLY A 45 23.21 -25.28 -9.64
C GLY A 45 23.60 -24.94 -11.07
N THR A 46 24.86 -25.16 -11.44
CA THR A 46 25.28 -25.13 -12.84
C THR A 46 24.84 -26.40 -13.59
N ASP A 47 24.31 -27.40 -12.88
CA ASP A 47 23.78 -28.63 -13.47
C ASP A 47 22.35 -28.45 -14.03
N GLU A 48 21.96 -29.39 -14.89
CA GLU A 48 20.69 -29.36 -15.60
C GLU A 48 19.48 -29.44 -14.64
N THR A 49 19.62 -30.14 -13.51
CA THR A 49 18.54 -30.33 -12.54
C THR A 49 18.24 -29.02 -11.81
N GLY A 50 19.28 -28.33 -11.35
CA GLY A 50 19.20 -27.01 -10.72
C GLY A 50 18.60 -25.96 -11.64
N GLN A 51 19.06 -25.91 -12.89
CA GLN A 51 18.54 -24.97 -13.89
C GLN A 51 17.06 -25.23 -14.21
N ASN A 52 16.65 -26.50 -14.34
CA ASN A 52 15.25 -26.85 -14.63
C ASN A 52 14.33 -26.55 -13.44
N PHE A 53 14.79 -26.81 -12.21
CA PHE A 53 14.06 -26.42 -11.01
C PHE A 53 13.86 -24.91 -10.96
N ALA A 54 14.93 -24.12 -11.13
CA ALA A 54 14.85 -22.66 -11.14
C ALA A 54 13.87 -22.16 -12.22
N LYS A 55 14.01 -22.62 -13.47
CA LYS A 55 13.09 -22.28 -14.58
C LYS A 55 11.62 -22.58 -14.24
N SER A 56 11.34 -23.64 -13.49
CA SER A 56 9.96 -24.01 -13.12
C SER A 56 9.35 -23.11 -12.04
N LYS A 57 10.17 -22.54 -11.15
CA LYS A 57 9.74 -21.69 -10.03
C LYS A 57 9.80 -20.20 -10.34
N GLU A 58 10.64 -19.82 -11.29
CA GLU A 58 10.87 -18.44 -11.66
C GLU A 58 9.58 -17.70 -12.07
N PRO A 59 8.68 -18.27 -12.90
CA PRO A 59 7.46 -17.58 -13.31
C PRO A 59 6.52 -17.27 -12.15
N SER A 60 6.28 -18.24 -11.26
CA SER A 60 5.37 -18.03 -10.13
C SER A 60 5.94 -17.04 -9.12
N ALA A 61 7.27 -16.98 -8.96
CA ALA A 61 7.93 -15.98 -8.13
C ALA A 61 7.79 -14.56 -8.72
N ILE A 62 7.98 -14.39 -10.04
CA ILE A 62 7.75 -13.10 -10.73
C ILE A 62 6.31 -12.65 -10.54
N GLU A 63 5.38 -13.55 -10.82
CA GLU A 63 3.95 -13.28 -10.74
C GLU A 63 3.53 -12.87 -9.32
N THR A 64 3.96 -13.63 -8.31
CA THR A 64 3.67 -13.31 -6.90
C THR A 64 4.20 -11.93 -6.53
N LEU A 65 5.45 -11.62 -6.88
CA LEU A 65 6.04 -10.30 -6.61
C LEU A 65 5.28 -9.18 -7.34
N GLY A 66 4.81 -9.43 -8.56
CA GLY A 66 3.97 -8.49 -9.29
C GLY A 66 2.62 -8.24 -8.62
N TYR A 67 2.01 -9.27 -8.01
CA TYR A 67 0.78 -9.08 -7.22
C TYR A 67 1.04 -8.27 -5.95
N VAL A 68 2.17 -8.50 -5.27
CA VAL A 68 2.53 -7.71 -4.09
C VAL A 68 2.77 -6.24 -4.47
N ASP A 69 3.49 -5.96 -5.56
CA ASP A 69 3.71 -4.58 -6.06
C ASP A 69 2.37 -3.87 -6.35
N LYS A 70 1.40 -4.58 -6.93
CA LYS A 70 0.05 -4.05 -7.19
C LYS A 70 -0.70 -3.76 -5.90
N ALA A 71 -0.66 -4.68 -4.92
CA ALA A 71 -1.30 -4.48 -3.63
C ALA A 71 -0.74 -3.25 -2.90
N ILE A 72 0.59 -3.10 -2.88
CA ILE A 72 1.27 -1.93 -2.33
C ILE A 72 0.80 -0.64 -3.02
N THR A 73 0.74 -0.66 -4.36
CA THR A 73 0.26 0.49 -5.15
C THR A 73 -1.17 0.85 -4.77
N PHE A 74 -2.09 -0.13 -4.67
CA PHE A 74 -3.48 0.14 -4.28
C PHE A 74 -3.59 0.73 -2.88
N VAL A 75 -2.82 0.23 -1.92
CA VAL A 75 -2.87 0.74 -0.54
C VAL A 75 -2.29 2.17 -0.46
N ARG A 76 -1.26 2.47 -1.25
CA ARG A 76 -0.68 3.82 -1.38
C ARG A 76 -1.68 4.81 -1.96
N ASP A 77 -2.36 4.41 -3.04
CA ASP A 77 -3.34 5.25 -3.72
C ASP A 77 -4.53 5.51 -2.79
N LEU A 78 -5.00 4.49 -2.05
CA LEU A 78 -6.04 4.63 -1.03
C LEU A 78 -5.63 5.59 0.11
N SER A 79 -4.39 5.52 0.59
CA SER A 79 -3.88 6.47 1.60
C SER A 79 -3.87 7.91 1.07
N THR A 80 -3.44 8.08 -0.18
CA THR A 80 -3.36 9.41 -0.82
C THR A 80 -4.75 10.00 -1.04
N GLU A 81 -5.67 9.22 -1.61
CA GLU A 81 -7.05 9.62 -1.85
C GLU A 81 -7.78 9.91 -0.54
N GLY A 82 -7.62 9.02 0.45
CA GLY A 82 -8.21 9.18 1.78
C GLY A 82 -7.76 10.46 2.49
N ARG A 83 -6.47 10.79 2.45
CA ARG A 83 -5.96 12.07 2.97
C ARG A 83 -6.54 13.26 2.21
N GLY A 84 -6.64 13.16 0.89
CA GLY A 84 -7.27 14.17 0.04
C GLY A 84 -8.71 14.45 0.48
N ALA A 85 -9.52 13.39 0.61
CA ALA A 85 -10.91 13.48 1.03
C ALA A 85 -11.07 14.08 2.44
N VAL A 86 -10.23 13.71 3.40
CA VAL A 86 -10.28 14.29 4.76
C VAL A 86 -9.92 15.78 4.73
N ASN A 87 -8.88 16.16 3.97
CA ASN A 87 -8.49 17.58 3.84
C ASN A 87 -9.59 18.41 3.16
N GLU A 88 -10.24 17.87 2.13
CA GLU A 88 -11.36 18.51 1.46
C GLU A 88 -12.54 18.69 2.42
N PHE A 89 -12.87 17.66 3.20
CA PHE A 89 -13.90 17.74 4.24
C PHE A 89 -13.61 18.84 5.26
N VAL A 90 -12.38 18.92 5.78
CA VAL A 90 -11.97 19.97 6.75
C VAL A 90 -12.06 21.36 6.12
N SER A 91 -11.68 21.51 4.85
CA SER A 91 -11.81 22.78 4.13
C SER A 91 -13.28 23.19 4.00
N LEU A 92 -14.14 22.27 3.57
CA LEU A 92 -15.58 22.51 3.43
C LEU A 92 -16.25 22.83 4.76
N ASP A 93 -15.88 22.14 5.85
CA ASP A 93 -16.42 22.42 7.17
C ASP A 93 -16.02 23.82 7.65
N ARG A 94 -14.76 24.20 7.45
CA ARG A 94 -14.27 25.55 7.75
C ARG A 94 -15.00 26.62 6.92
N ASP A 95 -15.19 26.39 5.63
CA ASP A 95 -15.84 27.35 4.73
C ASP A 95 -17.35 27.50 5.03
N ASN A 96 -17.98 26.46 5.59
CA ASN A 96 -19.38 26.47 6.02
C ASN A 96 -19.59 26.89 7.48
N GLY A 97 -18.55 27.36 8.18
CA GLY A 97 -18.65 27.89 9.54
C GLY A 97 -18.67 26.84 10.65
N GLY A 98 -18.13 25.64 10.42
CA GLY A 98 -18.05 24.54 11.39
C GLY A 98 -19.31 23.70 11.51
N GLY A 99 -20.22 23.82 10.53
CA GLY A 99 -21.56 23.23 10.52
C GLY A 99 -21.66 21.78 10.00
N LEU A 100 -20.55 21.16 9.60
CA LEU A 100 -20.50 19.77 9.16
C LEU A 100 -19.96 18.83 10.24
N GLY A 101 -19.55 19.39 11.39
CA GLY A 101 -19.11 18.65 12.57
C GLY A 101 -20.27 18.20 13.48
N PRO A 102 -20.03 17.25 14.39
CA PRO A 102 -21.07 16.59 15.20
C PRO A 102 -21.78 17.47 16.26
N ASN A 103 -21.46 18.77 16.34
CA ASN A 103 -22.03 19.70 17.32
C ASN A 103 -22.66 20.95 16.66
N SER A 104 -23.05 20.84 15.39
CA SER A 104 -23.65 21.92 14.59
C SER A 104 -25.15 22.08 14.86
#